data_AF-H8GZV2-F1
#
_entry.id   AF-H8GZV2-F1
#
_cell.length_a   1.000
_cell.length_b   1.000
_cell.length_c   1.000
_cell.angle_alpha   90.00
_cell.angle_beta   90.00
_cell.angle_gamma   90.00
#
_symmetry.space_group_name_H-M   'P 1'
#
loop_
_entity.id
_entity.type
_entity.pdbx_description
1 polymer ?
#
loop_
_entity_poly.entity_id
_entity_poly.type
_entity_poly.pdbx_seq_one_letter_code
_entity_poly.pdbx_strand_id
1 'polypeptide(L)'
;MTGSGNETAAHILPPPRMTLMFCAFEGPPLILRLYGQARMVQPDAPDRAQWADLFPALSGARQVFVLDLDLVQTSCGMAVPRLEYREQRGELNAWAERRTPEELGAYRQLKNSASIDGFPTGLPGGEPPRTVS
;
A
#
# COMPACT_ATOMS: atom_id res chain seq x y z
N MET A 1 0.43 -0.83 -5.87
CA MET A 1 1.54 -1.04 -6.83
C MET A 1 2.53 -2.09 -6.34
N THR A 2 3.30 -2.71 -7.23
CA THR A 2 4.37 -3.68 -6.94
C THR A 2 5.68 -2.93 -6.80
N GLY A 3 6.25 -3.03 -5.60
CA GLY A 3 7.55 -2.49 -5.22
C GLY A 3 8.22 -3.48 -4.25
N SER A 4 9.33 -3.07 -3.65
CA SER A 4 10.19 -3.98 -2.88
C SER A 4 9.52 -4.61 -1.66
N GLY A 5 8.61 -3.91 -0.98
CA GLY A 5 7.97 -4.40 0.25
C GLY A 5 6.46 -4.59 0.12
N ASN A 6 5.87 -5.20 1.16
CA ASN A 6 4.42 -5.40 1.32
C ASN A 6 3.94 -5.21 2.77
N GLU A 7 4.65 -4.37 3.53
CA GLU A 7 4.47 -4.19 4.98
C GLU A 7 3.04 -3.87 5.38
N THR A 8 2.41 -2.91 4.68
CA THR A 8 1.02 -2.51 4.97
C THR A 8 0.07 -3.71 4.91
N ALA A 9 0.29 -4.66 4.00
CA ALA A 9 -0.55 -5.85 3.92
C ALA A 9 -0.38 -6.75 5.15
N ALA A 10 0.86 -6.98 5.60
CA ALA A 10 1.13 -7.74 6.82
C ALA A 10 0.55 -7.05 8.07
N HIS A 11 0.73 -5.74 8.21
CA HIS A 11 0.31 -4.98 9.39
C HIS A 11 -1.21 -4.89 9.57
N ILE A 12 -2.00 -5.11 8.52
CA ILE A 12 -3.47 -5.06 8.61
C ILE A 12 -4.13 -6.44 8.73
N LEU A 13 -3.38 -7.55 8.80
CA LEU A 13 -4.00 -8.87 8.83
C LEU A 13 -4.86 -9.09 10.08
N PRO A 14 -4.29 -9.17 11.30
CA PRO A 14 -5.01 -8.59 12.45
C PRO A 14 -4.07 -7.99 13.53
N PRO A 15 -4.50 -6.91 14.24
CA PRO A 15 -5.76 -6.19 14.06
C PRO A 15 -5.73 -5.30 12.80
N PRO A 16 -6.84 -5.16 12.07
CA PRO A 16 -6.89 -4.49 10.77
C PRO A 16 -6.86 -2.96 10.86
N ARG A 17 -6.00 -2.38 11.68
CA ARG A 17 -5.96 -0.93 11.90
C ARG A 17 -5.06 -0.25 10.89
N MET A 18 -5.53 0.87 10.32
CA MET A 18 -4.73 1.72 9.45
C MET A 18 -4.88 3.19 9.84
N THR A 19 -3.83 3.98 9.59
CA THR A 19 -3.88 5.43 9.71
C THR A 19 -3.29 6.06 8.45
N LEU A 20 -4.01 6.99 7.85
CA LEU A 20 -3.48 7.84 6.78
C LEU A 20 -3.17 9.22 7.37
N MET A 21 -2.02 9.77 7.02
CA MET A 21 -1.59 11.10 7.44
C MET A 21 -1.28 11.96 6.22
N PHE A 22 -1.90 13.13 6.15
CA PHE A 22 -1.67 14.14 5.12
C PHE A 22 -1.01 15.35 5.78
N CYS A 23 0.01 15.90 5.12
CA CYS A 23 0.75 17.06 5.58
C CYS A 23 0.60 18.20 4.55
N ALA A 24 0.24 19.39 5.02
CA ALA A 24 0.22 20.59 4.19
C ALA A 24 1.66 21.11 3.99
N PHE A 25 2.32 20.65 2.93
CA PHE A 25 3.67 21.10 2.57
C PHE A 25 3.69 22.47 1.89
N GLU A 26 2.53 23.00 1.49
CA GLU A 26 2.34 24.34 0.94
C GLU A 26 1.14 25.01 1.63
N GLY A 27 1.10 26.34 1.65
CA GLY A 27 0.01 27.10 2.28
C GLY A 27 0.05 27.11 3.82
N PRO A 28 -1.11 27.30 4.49
CA PRO A 28 -1.21 27.25 5.95
C PRO A 28 -0.86 25.86 6.51
N PRO A 29 -0.14 25.77 7.64
CA PRO A 29 0.28 24.48 8.19
C PRO A 29 -0.92 23.68 8.72
N LEU A 30 -0.93 22.38 8.40
CA LEU A 30 -1.95 21.44 8.84
C LEU A 30 -1.42 20.00 8.71
N ILE A 31 -1.78 19.16 9.68
CA ILE A 31 -1.72 17.70 9.53
C ILE A 31 -3.13 17.15 9.70
N LEU A 32 -3.61 16.37 8.73
CA LEU A 32 -4.86 15.61 8.79
C LEU A 32 -4.53 14.14 9.01
N ARG A 33 -5.18 13.51 9.98
CA ARG A 33 -5.08 12.06 10.24
C ARG A 33 -6.45 11.41 10.13
N LEU A 34 -6.48 10.31 9.40
CA LEU A 34 -7.65 9.47 9.22
C LEU A 34 -7.35 8.11 9.87
N TYR A 35 -8.16 7.72 10.85
CA TYR A 35 -8.04 6.46 11.57
C TYR A 35 -9.20 5.55 11.21
N GLY A 36 -8.93 4.26 11.08
CA GLY A 36 -9.98 3.32 10.72
C GLY A 36 -9.54 1.86 10.70
N GLN A 37 -10.46 1.02 10.24
CA GLN A 37 -10.19 -0.37 9.92
C GLN A 37 -9.97 -0.52 8.42
N ALA A 38 -8.95 -1.28 8.03
CA ALA A 38 -8.59 -1.53 6.65
C ALA A 38 -8.70 -3.00 6.28
N ARG A 39 -9.14 -3.25 5.05
CA ARG A 39 -9.02 -4.55 4.41
C ARG A 39 -8.23 -4.42 3.12
N MET A 40 -7.56 -5.49 2.72
CA MET A 40 -6.96 -5.59 1.39
C MET A 40 -7.89 -6.33 0.42
N VAL A 41 -7.96 -5.83 -0.79
CA VAL A 41 -8.64 -6.45 -1.94
C VAL A 41 -7.58 -7.04 -2.85
N GLN A 42 -7.50 -8.37 -2.87
CA GLN A 42 -6.52 -9.12 -3.66
C GLN A 42 -6.88 -9.14 -5.16
N PRO A 43 -5.93 -9.44 -6.07
CA PRO A 43 -6.16 -9.54 -7.52
C PRO A 43 -7.30 -10.46 -7.95
N ASP A 44 -7.54 -11.52 -7.19
CA ASP A 44 -8.54 -12.57 -7.40
C ASP A 44 -9.83 -12.36 -6.60
N ALA A 45 -9.91 -11.28 -5.81
CA ALA A 45 -11.10 -10.97 -5.03
C ALA A 45 -12.31 -10.68 -5.95
N PRO A 46 -13.50 -11.21 -5.63
CA PRO A 46 -14.69 -11.05 -6.48
C PRO A 46 -15.16 -9.59 -6.56
N ASP A 47 -14.92 -8.80 -5.53
CA ASP A 47 -15.25 -7.37 -5.47
C ASP A 47 -14.15 -6.47 -6.08
N ARG A 48 -13.10 -7.03 -6.69
CA ARG A 48 -11.96 -6.25 -7.16
C ARG A 48 -12.33 -5.16 -8.15
N ALA A 49 -13.19 -5.46 -9.13
CA ALA A 49 -13.56 -4.48 -10.18
C ALA A 49 -14.15 -3.20 -9.56
N GLN A 50 -14.99 -3.33 -8.52
CA GLN A 50 -15.58 -2.20 -7.80
C GLN A 50 -14.53 -1.18 -7.32
N TRP A 51 -13.36 -1.67 -6.90
CA TRP A 51 -12.31 -0.84 -6.33
C TRP A 51 -11.20 -0.50 -7.31
N ALA A 52 -10.80 -1.46 -8.15
CA ALA A 52 -9.71 -1.28 -9.11
C ALA A 52 -10.08 -0.27 -10.20
N ASP A 53 -11.35 -0.20 -10.62
CA ASP A 53 -11.81 0.69 -11.67
C ASP A 53 -11.85 2.17 -11.23
N LEU A 54 -11.67 2.44 -9.93
CA LEU A 54 -11.49 3.80 -9.40
C LEU A 54 -10.11 4.39 -9.71
N PHE A 55 -9.19 3.58 -10.25
CA PHE A 55 -7.82 3.96 -10.55
C PHE A 55 -7.50 3.72 -12.03
N PRO A 56 -6.53 4.45 -12.60
CA PRO A 56 -5.96 4.08 -13.90
C PRO A 56 -5.43 2.64 -13.87
N ALA A 57 -5.50 1.96 -15.02
CA ALA A 57 -4.89 0.65 -15.15
C ALA A 57 -3.36 0.75 -14.97
N LEU A 58 -2.83 0.05 -13.96
CA LEU A 58 -1.40 0.01 -13.67
C LEU A 58 -0.89 -1.42 -13.81
N SER A 59 0.12 -1.64 -14.68
CA SER A 59 0.75 -2.97 -14.85
C SER A 59 1.28 -3.54 -13.53
N GLY A 60 1.79 -2.65 -12.66
CA GLY A 60 2.23 -2.99 -11.32
C GLY A 60 1.12 -3.05 -10.26
N ALA A 61 -0.17 -3.00 -10.58
CA ALA A 61 -1.23 -3.09 -9.57
C ALA A 61 -1.12 -4.42 -8.81
N ARG A 62 -1.11 -4.36 -7.47
CA ARG A 62 -0.88 -5.53 -6.60
C ARG A 62 -2.11 -5.89 -5.80
N GLN A 63 -2.67 -4.92 -5.09
CA GLN A 63 -3.87 -5.03 -4.28
C GLN A 63 -4.40 -3.60 -4.07
N VAL A 64 -5.67 -3.49 -3.69
CA VAL A 64 -6.27 -2.23 -3.25
C VAL A 64 -6.49 -2.30 -1.75
N PHE A 65 -6.29 -1.20 -1.05
CA PHE A 65 -6.64 -1.09 0.36
C PHE A 65 -7.93 -0.28 0.47
N VAL A 66 -8.92 -0.85 1.16
CA VAL A 66 -10.17 -0.17 1.52
C VAL A 66 -10.08 0.16 3.00
N LEU A 67 -10.26 1.43 3.34
CA LEU A 67 -10.19 1.94 4.71
C LEU A 67 -11.54 2.53 5.10
N ASP A 68 -12.20 1.88 6.06
CA ASP A 68 -13.41 2.37 6.70
C ASP A 68 -13.03 3.30 7.86
N LEU A 69 -13.47 4.56 7.79
CA LEU A 69 -13.02 5.61 8.70
C LEU A 69 -13.82 5.66 10.00
N ASP A 70 -13.11 5.55 11.12
CA ASP A 70 -13.67 5.65 12.48
C ASP A 70 -13.53 7.06 13.05
N LEU A 71 -12.39 7.72 12.79
CA LEU A 71 -12.04 9.00 13.39
C LEU A 71 -11.20 9.86 12.45
N VAL A 72 -11.50 11.16 12.44
CA VAL A 72 -10.74 12.20 11.75
C VAL A 72 -10.17 13.17 12.77
N GLN A 73 -8.87 13.44 12.70
CA GLN A 73 -8.19 14.39 13.58
C GLN A 73 -7.34 15.37 12.78
N THR A 74 -7.33 16.63 13.21
CA THR A 74 -6.40 17.65 12.70
C THR A 74 -5.41 18.07 13.77
N SER A 75 -4.25 18.56 13.35
CA SER A 75 -3.30 19.25 14.23
C SER A 75 -2.62 20.40 13.51
N CYS A 76 -2.12 21.37 14.29
CA CYS A 76 -1.64 22.67 13.80
C CYS A 76 -0.47 22.57 12.79
N GLY A 77 0.31 21.50 12.80
CA GLY A 77 1.31 21.25 11.75
C GLY A 77 2.47 22.25 11.67
N MET A 78 2.72 23.07 12.70
CA MET A 78 3.76 24.12 12.67
C MET A 78 5.19 23.62 12.39
N ALA A 79 5.45 22.33 12.62
CA ALA A 79 6.74 21.70 12.34
C ALA A 79 6.80 20.99 10.96
N VAL A 80 5.70 21.01 10.19
CA VAL A 80 5.68 20.46 8.83
C VAL A 80 6.55 21.34 7.93
N PRO A 81 7.54 20.78 7.21
CA PRO A 81 8.39 21.58 6.34
C PRO A 81 7.60 22.08 5.13
N ARG A 82 8.01 23.22 4.58
CA ARG A 82 7.56 23.64 3.25
C ARG A 82 8.31 22.88 2.18
N LEU A 83 7.60 22.25 1.26
CA LEU A 83 8.19 21.55 0.11
C LEU A 83 7.54 22.08 -1.16
N GLU A 84 8.33 22.28 -2.20
CA GLU A 84 7.84 22.64 -3.54
C GLU A 84 7.68 21.35 -4.36
N TYR A 85 6.48 21.14 -4.90
CA TYR A 85 6.24 20.04 -5.82
C TYR A 85 7.03 20.25 -7.12
N ARG A 86 7.76 19.21 -7.55
CA ARG A 86 8.46 19.19 -8.85
C ARG A 86 7.73 18.31 -9.85
N GLU A 87 7.70 17.01 -9.58
CA GLU A 87 7.05 16.01 -10.43
C GLU A 87 6.86 14.68 -9.69
N GLN A 88 6.05 13.80 -10.29
CA GLN A 88 5.89 12.42 -9.83
C GLN A 88 6.94 11.51 -10.48
N ARG A 89 7.56 10.65 -9.67
CA ARG A 89 8.46 9.60 -10.15
C ARG A 89 7.71 8.51 -10.90
N GLY A 90 8.13 8.24 -12.14
CA GLY A 90 7.53 7.24 -13.05
C GLY A 90 8.29 5.91 -13.11
N GLU A 91 9.46 5.82 -12.49
CA GLU A 91 10.41 4.70 -12.65
C GLU A 91 9.81 3.36 -12.22
N LEU A 92 8.97 3.35 -11.19
CA LEU A 92 8.32 2.13 -10.72
C LEU A 92 7.26 1.63 -11.70
N ASN A 93 6.53 2.54 -12.35
CA ASN A 93 5.57 2.18 -13.40
C ASN A 93 6.31 1.67 -14.64
N ALA A 94 7.33 2.41 -15.10
CA ALA A 94 8.18 1.99 -16.23
C ALA A 94 8.92 0.67 -15.97
N TRP A 95 9.28 0.37 -14.72
CA TRP A 95 9.82 -0.92 -14.31
C TRP A 95 8.77 -2.02 -14.43
N ALA A 96 7.53 -1.76 -14.00
CA ALA A 96 6.45 -2.75 -14.06
C ALA A 96 5.95 -3.01 -15.49
N GLU A 97 5.91 -1.98 -16.34
CA GLU A 97 5.48 -2.07 -17.75
C GLU A 97 6.44 -2.90 -18.62
N ARG A 98 7.72 -2.96 -18.25
CA ARG A 98 8.74 -3.77 -18.94
C ARG A 98 8.71 -5.25 -18.54
N ARG A 99 7.73 -5.69 -17.75
CA ARG A 99 7.62 -7.05 -17.23
C ARG A 99 6.34 -7.71 -17.65
N THR A 100 6.38 -9.01 -17.83
CA THR A 100 5.16 -9.80 -18.05
C THR A 100 4.39 -9.99 -16.72
N PRO A 101 3.09 -10.33 -16.78
CA PRO A 101 2.32 -10.70 -15.60
C PRO A 101 2.97 -11.83 -14.77
N GLU A 102 3.58 -12.81 -15.42
CA GLU A 102 4.28 -13.93 -14.78
C GLU A 102 5.54 -13.46 -14.05
N GLU A 103 6.34 -12.60 -14.66
CA GLU A 103 7.55 -12.02 -14.03
C GLU A 103 7.18 -11.17 -12.80
N LEU A 104 6.09 -10.39 -12.89
CA LEU A 104 5.56 -9.63 -11.76
C LEU A 104 5.02 -10.55 -10.67
N GLY A 105 4.35 -11.65 -11.03
CA GLY A 105 3.90 -12.68 -10.11
C GLY A 105 5.06 -13.31 -9.34
N ALA A 106 6.09 -13.77 -10.06
CA ALA A 106 7.30 -14.35 -9.47
C ALA A 106 8.02 -13.36 -8.55
N TYR A 107 8.13 -12.09 -8.95
CA TYR A 107 8.70 -11.05 -8.11
C TYR A 107 7.93 -10.87 -6.80
N ARG A 108 6.59 -10.86 -6.85
CA ARG A 108 5.74 -10.73 -5.65
C ARG A 108 5.94 -11.92 -4.71
N GLN A 109 6.01 -13.14 -5.23
CA GLN A 109 6.27 -14.31 -4.39
C GLN A 109 7.63 -14.24 -3.68
N LEU A 110 8.66 -13.79 -4.42
CA LEU A 110 10.02 -13.68 -3.88
C LEU A 110 10.19 -12.54 -2.87
N LYS A 111 9.56 -11.38 -3.10
CA LYS A 111 9.86 -10.13 -2.38
C LYS A 111 8.73 -9.63 -1.49
N ASN A 112 7.53 -10.14 -1.65
CA ASN A 112 6.34 -9.52 -1.06
C ASN A 112 5.47 -10.50 -0.27
N SER A 113 5.86 -11.77 -0.16
CA SER A 113 5.13 -12.81 0.60
C SER A 113 5.22 -12.60 2.11
N ALA A 114 6.37 -12.12 2.59
CA ALA A 114 6.62 -11.80 4.00
C ALA A 114 6.99 -10.32 4.23
N SER A 115 6.70 -9.83 5.43
CA SER A 115 7.14 -8.53 5.95
C SER A 115 8.64 -8.56 6.31
N ILE A 116 9.20 -7.40 6.66
CA ILE A 116 10.58 -7.30 7.16
C ILE A 116 10.85 -8.19 8.37
N ASP A 117 9.83 -8.39 9.21
CA ASP A 117 9.88 -9.23 10.41
C ASP A 117 9.46 -10.69 10.15
N GLY A 118 9.22 -11.06 8.89
CA GLY A 118 8.82 -12.41 8.51
C GLY A 118 7.33 -12.72 8.71
N PHE A 119 6.46 -11.73 8.92
CA PHE A 119 5.02 -11.98 9.00
C PHE A 119 4.42 -12.19 7.60
N PRO A 120 3.41 -13.06 7.45
CA PRO A 120 2.73 -13.23 6.18
C PRO A 120 2.04 -11.94 5.75
N THR A 121 1.87 -11.76 4.45
CA THR A 121 1.26 -10.54 3.86
C THR A 121 -0.10 -10.79 3.23
N GLY A 122 -0.59 -12.04 3.28
CA GLY A 122 -1.85 -12.44 2.67
C GLY A 122 -1.81 -12.61 1.15
N LEU A 123 -0.63 -12.52 0.51
CA LEU A 123 -0.49 -12.84 -0.91
C LEU A 123 -0.85 -14.31 -1.20
N PRO A 124 -1.73 -14.58 -2.18
CA PRO A 124 -2.06 -15.95 -2.58
C PRO A 124 -0.80 -16.74 -2.99
N GLY A 125 -0.65 -17.96 -2.48
CA GLY A 125 0.47 -18.85 -2.82
C GLY A 125 1.80 -18.55 -2.12
N GLY A 126 1.85 -17.56 -1.22
CA GLY A 126 3.03 -17.35 -0.37
C GLY A 126 3.09 -18.41 0.74
N GLU A 127 4.10 -19.28 0.73
CA GLU A 127 4.41 -20.09 1.91
C GLU A 127 4.85 -19.15 3.05
N PRO A 128 4.34 -19.33 4.29
CA PRO A 128 4.85 -18.60 5.43
C PRO A 128 6.34 -18.92 5.61
N PRO A 129 7.19 -17.95 6.01
CA PRO A 129 8.58 -18.24 6.27
C PRO A 129 8.67 -19.33 7.35
N ARG A 130 9.49 -20.34 7.09
CA ARG A 130 9.77 -21.40 8.06
C ARG A 130 10.36 -20.73 9.30
N THR A 131 9.64 -20.79 10.42
CA THR A 131 10.15 -20.39 11.72
C THR A 131 11.45 -21.15 11.97
N VAL A 132 12.57 -20.44 12.01
CA VAL A 132 13.82 -20.99 12.54
C VAL A 132 13.60 -21.19 14.03
N SER A 133 13.61 -22.46 14.46
CA SER A 133 13.52 -22.87 15.86
C SER A 133 14.77 -22.46 16.64
#